data_AF-A0A355T2X8-F1
#
_entry.id   AF-A0A355T2X8-F1
#
_cell.length_a   1.000
_cell.length_b   1.000
_cell.length_c   1.000
_cell.angle_alpha   90.00
_cell.angle_beta   90.00
_cell.angle_gamma   90.00
#
_symmetry.space_group_name_H-M   'P 1'
#
loop_
_entity.id
_entity.type
_entity.pdbx_description
1 polymer ?
#
loop_
_entity_poly.entity_id
_entity_poly.type
_entity_poly.pdbx_seq_one_letter_code
_entity_poly.pdbx_strand_id
1 'polypeptide(L)'
;MDSYQIYLVAILLGVLVGVTEIVSRYPDDPARALKTIPAFIYLGVNAAAAAFALMSLRLFGEGVVFPNAATDAGSALYQAIGAGLGAMAVLRSSLFQLKIGGSDVPLGPSIIVSTLLQAVDRAVDRAMGDARADIVAEIMKGVVFAKADKVLPSYCFALMQNVTPEEQSSVGMQVDALAADTQFDAEVKSLLLGLTLLNVVGEGLLRTAVENLHDRICD
;
A
#
# COMPACT_ATOMS: atom_id res chain seq x y z
N MET A 1 -7.29 -17.55 29.02
CA MET A 1 -6.33 -16.55 28.52
C MET A 1 -6.13 -15.50 29.58
N ASP A 2 -4.88 -15.13 29.84
CA ASP A 2 -4.58 -14.03 30.76
C ASP A 2 -4.93 -12.69 30.14
N SER A 3 -5.17 -11.66 30.96
CA SER A 3 -5.53 -10.31 30.48
C SER A 3 -4.60 -9.80 29.40
N TYR A 4 -3.28 -10.00 29.55
CA TYR A 4 -2.28 -9.61 28.56
C TYR A 4 -2.49 -10.29 27.19
N GLN A 5 -2.80 -11.59 27.18
CA GLN A 5 -3.03 -12.35 25.95
C GLN A 5 -4.25 -11.82 25.18
N ILE A 6 -5.27 -11.35 25.88
CA ILE A 6 -6.52 -10.84 25.28
C ILE A 6 -6.28 -9.48 24.61
N TYR A 7 -5.51 -8.60 25.25
CA TYR A 7 -5.07 -7.34 24.63
C TYR A 7 -4.17 -7.58 23.41
N LEU A 8 -3.26 -8.55 23.48
CA LEU A 8 -2.45 -8.92 22.34
C LEU A 8 -3.31 -9.35 21.14
N VAL A 9 -4.34 -10.18 21.35
CA VAL A 9 -5.24 -10.59 20.25
C VAL A 9 -5.94 -9.38 19.63
N ALA A 10 -6.50 -8.47 20.44
CA ALA A 10 -7.16 -7.27 19.93
C ALA A 10 -6.18 -6.39 19.13
N ILE A 11 -4.98 -6.14 19.67
CA ILE A 11 -3.92 -5.38 19.01
C ILE A 11 -3.53 -6.00 17.68
N LEU A 12 -3.28 -7.32 17.65
CA LEU A 12 -2.89 -8.03 16.44
C LEU A 12 -3.98 -7.94 15.36
N LEU A 13 -5.26 -8.01 15.73
CA LEU A 13 -6.36 -7.81 14.79
C LEU A 13 -6.41 -6.38 14.25
N GLY A 14 -6.20 -5.37 15.10
CA GLY A 14 -6.10 -3.98 14.66
C GLY A 14 -4.94 -3.79 13.67
N VAL A 15 -3.76 -4.32 14.00
CA VAL A 15 -2.59 -4.28 13.09
C VAL A 15 -2.88 -5.00 11.78
N LEU A 16 -3.49 -6.19 11.82
CA LEU A 16 -3.82 -6.96 10.62
C LEU A 16 -4.74 -6.17 9.69
N VAL A 17 -5.78 -5.53 10.24
CA VAL A 17 -6.67 -4.66 9.46
C VAL A 17 -5.91 -3.47 8.88
N GLY A 18 -5.05 -2.81 9.67
CA GLY A 18 -4.18 -1.74 9.18
C GLY A 18 -3.24 -2.18 8.05
N VAL A 19 -2.67 -3.39 8.15
CA VAL A 19 -1.82 -3.98 7.09
C VAL A 19 -2.63 -4.16 5.82
N THR A 20 -3.85 -4.71 5.90
CA THR A 20 -4.70 -4.89 4.71
C THR A 20 -5.03 -3.58 4.01
N GLU A 21 -5.21 -2.49 4.78
CA GLU A 21 -5.43 -1.17 4.19
C GLU A 21 -4.19 -0.66 3.45
N ILE A 22 -3.01 -0.74 4.06
CA ILE A 22 -1.77 -0.30 3.42
C ILE A 22 -1.52 -1.12 2.15
N VAL A 23 -1.63 -2.45 2.22
CA VAL A 23 -1.42 -3.33 1.06
C VAL A 23 -2.39 -2.97 -0.09
N SER A 24 -3.64 -2.67 0.23
CA SER A 24 -4.63 -2.26 -0.79
C SER A 24 -4.34 -0.90 -1.43
N ARG A 25 -3.59 -0.02 -0.74
CA ARG A 25 -3.23 1.31 -1.23
C ARG A 25 -1.96 1.30 -2.09
N TYR A 26 -1.03 0.37 -1.84
CA TYR A 26 0.26 0.28 -2.54
C TYR A 26 0.43 -1.07 -3.23
N PRO A 27 -0.37 -1.39 -4.27
CA PRO A 27 -0.32 -2.68 -4.94
C PRO A 27 1.04 -2.96 -5.61
N ASP A 28 1.75 -1.92 -6.06
CA ASP A 28 3.02 -2.05 -6.80
C ASP A 28 4.19 -2.56 -5.95
N ASP A 29 4.31 -2.09 -4.69
CA ASP A 29 5.38 -2.51 -3.77
C ASP A 29 4.89 -2.47 -2.30
N PRO A 30 3.97 -3.37 -1.93
CA PRO A 30 3.34 -3.36 -0.61
C PRO A 30 4.36 -3.67 0.49
N ALA A 31 5.38 -4.48 0.18
CA ALA A 31 6.41 -4.87 1.14
C ALA A 31 7.29 -3.69 1.54
N ARG A 32 7.67 -2.83 0.59
CA ARG A 32 8.43 -1.61 0.90
C ARG A 32 7.55 -0.56 1.57
N ALA A 33 6.29 -0.39 1.13
CA ALA A 33 5.33 0.52 1.76
C ALA A 33 5.17 0.23 3.27
N LEU A 34 5.01 -1.05 3.64
CA LEU A 34 4.88 -1.48 5.04
C LEU A 34 6.12 -1.22 5.91
N LYS A 35 7.30 -1.07 5.32
CA LYS A 35 8.57 -0.82 6.04
C LYS A 35 8.81 0.67 6.32
N THR A 36 7.95 1.56 5.83
CA THR A 36 8.11 3.00 6.02
C THR A 36 7.68 3.43 7.43
N ILE A 37 8.31 4.47 7.97
CA ILE A 37 7.93 5.05 9.28
C ILE A 37 6.45 5.47 9.32
N PRO A 38 5.89 6.15 8.29
CA PRO A 38 4.46 6.50 8.28
C PRO A 38 3.53 5.29 8.33
N ALA A 39 3.89 4.17 7.67
CA ALA A 39 3.14 2.92 7.78
C ALA A 39 3.14 2.39 9.22
N PHE A 40 4.29 2.38 9.92
CA PHE A 40 4.35 1.98 11.32
C PHE A 40 3.50 2.86 12.24
N ILE A 41 3.48 4.18 12.02
CA ILE A 41 2.60 5.10 12.75
C ILE A 41 1.13 4.70 12.53
N TYR A 42 0.74 4.43 11.28
CA TYR A 42 -0.62 4.03 10.96
C TYR A 42 -1.01 2.71 11.64
N LEU A 43 -0.15 1.69 11.56
CA LEU A 43 -0.35 0.41 12.23
C LEU A 43 -0.44 0.59 13.77
N GLY A 44 0.36 1.49 14.34
CA GLY A 44 0.30 1.85 15.76
C GLY A 44 -1.02 2.48 16.17
N VAL A 45 -1.60 3.37 15.34
CA VAL A 45 -2.93 3.95 15.58
C VAL A 45 -4.02 2.87 15.57
N ASN A 46 -3.95 1.92 14.62
CA ASN A 46 -4.89 0.81 14.55
C ASN A 46 -4.77 -0.12 15.78
N ALA A 47 -3.55 -0.45 16.18
CA ALA A 47 -3.26 -1.21 17.39
C ALA A 47 -3.85 -0.52 18.65
N ALA A 48 -3.60 0.78 18.78
CA ALA A 48 -4.07 1.58 19.91
C ALA A 48 -5.60 1.66 19.95
N ALA A 49 -6.26 1.82 18.80
CA ALA A 49 -7.71 1.84 18.71
C ALA A 49 -8.33 0.51 19.16
N ALA A 50 -7.77 -0.62 18.71
CA ALA A 50 -8.24 -1.95 19.11
C ALA A 50 -8.04 -2.20 20.62
N ALA A 51 -6.89 -1.80 21.17
CA ALA A 51 -6.62 -1.90 22.61
C ALA A 51 -7.58 -1.00 23.41
N PHE A 52 -7.82 0.24 22.95
CA PHE A 52 -8.74 1.18 23.59
C PHE A 52 -10.18 0.69 23.57
N ALA A 53 -10.62 0.06 22.48
CA ALA A 53 -11.94 -0.55 22.40
C ALA A 53 -12.09 -1.70 23.41
N LEU A 54 -11.10 -2.58 23.52
CA LEU A 54 -11.12 -3.67 24.50
C LEU A 54 -11.09 -3.13 25.94
N MET A 55 -10.29 -2.10 26.20
CA MET A 55 -10.26 -1.42 27.50
C MET A 55 -11.63 -0.84 27.83
N SER A 56 -12.28 -0.18 26.88
CA SER A 56 -13.61 0.39 27.05
C SER A 56 -14.65 -0.70 27.35
N LEU A 57 -14.63 -1.82 26.63
CA LEU A 57 -15.52 -2.96 26.92
C LEU A 57 -15.36 -3.49 28.35
N ARG A 58 -14.12 -3.57 28.82
CA ARG A 58 -13.81 -4.05 30.18
C ARG A 58 -14.18 -3.05 31.26
N LEU A 59 -14.07 -1.75 31.00
CA LEU A 59 -14.38 -0.69 31.96
C LEU A 59 -15.89 -0.42 32.09
N PHE A 60 -16.61 -0.38 30.97
CA PHE A 60 -18.04 -0.04 30.94
C PHE A 60 -18.97 -1.26 31.02
N GLY A 61 -18.42 -2.47 30.97
CA GLY A 61 -19.12 -3.73 31.22
C GLY A 61 -19.71 -4.36 29.96
N GLU A 62 -19.52 -5.68 29.86
CA GLU A 62 -19.94 -6.52 28.74
C GLU A 62 -21.45 -6.43 28.45
N GLY A 63 -22.27 -6.18 29.48
CA GLY A 63 -23.74 -6.14 29.38
C GLY A 63 -24.30 -4.97 28.55
N VAL A 64 -23.50 -3.93 28.27
CA VAL A 64 -23.92 -2.81 27.42
C VAL A 64 -23.71 -3.11 25.94
N VAL A 65 -22.64 -3.82 25.60
CA VAL A 65 -22.23 -4.05 24.19
C VAL A 65 -22.60 -5.45 23.70
N PHE A 66 -22.54 -6.45 24.58
CA PHE A 66 -22.98 -7.82 24.31
C PHE A 66 -24.02 -8.26 25.36
N PRO A 67 -25.26 -7.76 25.27
CA PRO A 67 -26.33 -8.24 26.13
C PRO A 67 -26.48 -9.75 25.87
N ASN A 68 -26.25 -10.58 26.89
CA ASN A 68 -26.30 -12.05 26.87
C ASN A 68 -25.04 -12.81 26.40
N ALA A 69 -23.85 -12.20 26.34
CA ALA A 69 -22.62 -13.00 26.19
C ALA A 69 -22.39 -13.86 27.44
N ALA A 70 -22.42 -15.19 27.29
CA ALA A 70 -22.18 -16.13 28.37
C ALA A 70 -20.79 -15.91 28.99
N THR A 71 -20.75 -15.75 30.31
CA THR A 71 -19.56 -15.48 31.15
C THR A 71 -18.65 -16.71 31.32
N ASP A 72 -18.24 -17.34 30.22
CA ASP A 72 -17.24 -18.42 30.21
C ASP A 72 -15.98 -17.98 29.47
N ALA A 73 -14.85 -18.67 29.65
CA ALA A 73 -13.55 -18.32 29.07
C ALA A 73 -13.52 -18.12 27.53
N GLY A 74 -14.54 -18.59 26.80
CA GLY A 74 -14.77 -18.24 25.39
C GLY A 74 -15.14 -16.77 25.17
N SER A 75 -15.78 -16.11 26.15
CA SER A 75 -16.20 -14.70 26.13
C SER A 75 -15.03 -13.75 25.93
N ALA A 76 -13.91 -14.01 26.59
CA ALA A 76 -12.71 -13.17 26.53
C ALA A 76 -12.10 -13.10 25.12
N LEU A 77 -12.07 -14.23 24.41
CA LEU A 77 -11.57 -14.27 23.03
C LEU A 77 -12.55 -13.56 22.09
N TYR A 78 -13.86 -13.80 22.24
CA TYR A 78 -14.88 -13.09 21.46
C TYR A 78 -14.86 -11.58 21.71
N GLN A 79 -14.58 -11.13 22.93
CA GLN A 79 -14.39 -9.72 23.24
C GLN A 79 -13.15 -9.13 22.56
N ALA A 80 -12.02 -9.84 22.54
CA ALA A 80 -10.84 -9.36 21.81
C ALA A 80 -11.11 -9.25 20.30
N ILE A 81 -11.78 -10.24 19.72
CA ILE A 81 -12.17 -10.24 18.31
C ILE A 81 -13.14 -9.11 18.03
N GLY A 82 -14.19 -8.98 18.84
CA GLY A 82 -15.19 -7.92 18.75
C GLY A 82 -14.61 -6.53 18.95
N ALA A 83 -13.67 -6.36 19.88
CA ALA A 83 -12.95 -5.11 20.07
C ALA A 83 -12.06 -4.77 18.87
N GLY A 84 -11.25 -5.72 18.41
CA GLY A 84 -10.34 -5.52 17.29
C GLY A 84 -11.08 -5.16 16.01
N LEU A 85 -12.05 -5.98 15.60
CA LEU A 85 -12.82 -5.75 14.37
C LEU A 85 -13.83 -4.60 14.55
N GLY A 86 -14.47 -4.50 15.71
CA GLY A 86 -15.46 -3.47 16.01
C GLY A 86 -14.87 -2.08 16.07
N ALA A 87 -13.67 -1.92 16.63
CA ALA A 87 -12.94 -0.65 16.59
C ALA A 87 -12.75 -0.17 15.14
N MET A 88 -12.35 -1.07 14.24
CA MET A 88 -12.15 -0.76 12.83
C MET A 88 -13.47 -0.44 12.13
N ALA A 89 -14.54 -1.19 12.43
CA ALA A 89 -15.88 -0.93 11.90
C ALA A 89 -16.40 0.45 12.32
N VAL A 90 -16.26 0.82 13.59
CA VAL A 90 -16.66 2.13 14.11
C VAL A 90 -15.83 3.24 13.49
N LEU A 91 -14.50 3.11 13.49
CA LEU A 91 -13.60 4.11 12.93
C LEU A 91 -13.81 4.35 11.44
N ARG A 92 -14.21 3.32 10.68
CA ARG A 92 -14.53 3.44 9.25
C ARG A 92 -15.97 3.84 8.98
N SER A 93 -16.83 3.87 9.99
CA SER A 93 -18.24 4.20 9.80
C SER A 93 -18.44 5.66 9.42
N SER A 94 -19.36 5.89 8.47
CA SER A 94 -19.90 7.21 8.15
C SER A 94 -21.34 7.25 8.63
N LEU A 95 -21.67 8.15 9.55
CA LEU A 95 -23.01 8.24 10.12
C LEU A 95 -23.95 9.05 9.23
N PHE A 96 -23.40 10.01 8.49
CA PHE A 96 -24.14 10.83 7.54
C PHE A 96 -23.29 11.07 6.28
N GLN A 97 -23.92 11.41 5.15
CA GLN A 97 -23.23 11.92 3.97
C GLN A 97 -23.79 13.30 3.65
N LEU A 98 -22.90 14.29 3.48
CA LEU A 98 -23.29 15.64 3.09
C LEU A 98 -22.87 15.89 1.64
N LYS A 99 -23.81 16.37 0.81
CA LYS A 99 -23.49 16.87 -0.53
C LYS A 99 -22.93 18.28 -0.44
N ILE A 100 -21.65 18.43 -0.78
CA ILE A 100 -20.98 19.74 -0.85
C ILE A 100 -20.35 19.84 -2.23
N GLY A 101 -20.73 20.84 -3.02
CA GLY A 101 -20.14 21.08 -4.34
C GLY A 101 -20.31 19.93 -5.35
N GLY A 102 -21.36 19.11 -5.20
CA GLY A 102 -21.61 17.96 -6.08
C GLY A 102 -20.89 16.66 -5.68
N SER A 103 -20.10 16.68 -4.59
CA SER A 103 -19.46 15.48 -4.03
C SER A 103 -20.11 15.08 -2.70
N ASP A 104 -20.29 13.78 -2.51
CA ASP A 104 -20.74 13.20 -1.24
C ASP A 104 -19.56 13.11 -0.27
N VAL A 105 -19.61 13.86 0.82
CA VAL A 105 -18.58 13.87 1.87
C VAL A 105 -19.10 13.09 3.08
N PRO A 106 -18.43 11.99 3.48
CA PRO A 106 -18.82 11.24 4.66
C PRO A 106 -18.59 12.06 5.93
N LEU A 107 -19.58 12.08 6.83
CA LEU A 107 -19.53 12.76 8.12
C LEU A 107 -19.62 11.72 9.24
N GLY A 108 -18.58 11.65 10.07
CA GLY A 108 -18.47 10.66 11.14
C GLY A 108 -17.01 10.36 11.53
N PRO A 109 -16.78 9.30 12.32
CA PRO A 109 -15.45 8.87 12.76
C PRO A 109 -14.46 8.64 11.60
N SER A 110 -14.98 8.24 10.42
CA SER A 110 -14.20 8.01 9.20
C SER A 110 -13.39 9.23 8.73
N ILE A 111 -13.80 10.46 9.08
CA ILE A 111 -13.02 11.67 8.76
C ILE A 111 -11.64 11.64 9.42
N ILE A 112 -11.55 11.19 10.66
CA ILE A 112 -10.30 11.16 11.43
C ILE A 112 -9.32 10.20 10.76
N VAL A 113 -9.78 8.99 10.46
CA VAL A 113 -8.96 7.95 9.82
C VAL A 113 -8.59 8.34 8.40
N SER A 114 -9.53 8.86 7.62
CA SER A 114 -9.25 9.27 6.23
C SER A 114 -8.25 10.43 6.16
N THR A 115 -8.33 11.41 7.06
CA THR A 115 -7.35 12.51 7.14
C THR A 115 -5.96 11.99 7.49
N LEU A 116 -5.88 11.10 8.48
CA LEU A 116 -4.62 10.46 8.86
C LEU A 116 -4.05 9.63 7.70
N LEU A 117 -4.88 8.81 7.06
CA LEU A 117 -4.49 8.00 5.89
C LEU A 117 -3.98 8.86 4.75
N GLN A 118 -4.63 9.98 4.42
CA GLN A 118 -4.15 10.89 3.38
C GLN A 118 -2.79 11.53 3.72
N ALA A 119 -2.51 11.74 5.02
CA ALA A 119 -1.20 12.23 5.45
C ALA A 119 -0.13 11.13 5.40
N VAL A 120 -0.48 9.92 5.84
CA VAL A 120 0.35 8.72 5.71
C VAL A 120 0.66 8.48 4.24
N ASP A 121 -0.32 8.60 3.36
CA ASP A 121 -0.15 8.25 1.97
C ASP A 121 0.90 9.12 1.30
N ARG A 122 0.75 10.44 1.43
CA ARG A 122 1.75 11.39 0.93
C ARG A 122 3.13 11.17 1.52
N ALA A 123 3.23 10.69 2.76
CA ALA A 123 4.51 10.43 3.40
C ALA A 123 5.15 9.11 2.94
N VAL A 124 4.35 8.06 2.73
CA VAL A 124 4.77 6.79 2.12
C VAL A 124 5.22 7.04 0.68
N ASP A 125 4.43 7.76 -0.11
CA ASP A 125 4.74 8.13 -1.49
C ASP A 125 6.09 8.85 -1.60
N ARG A 126 6.35 9.82 -0.71
CA ARG A 126 7.65 10.52 -0.67
C ARG A 126 8.79 9.56 -0.34
N ALA A 127 8.64 8.75 0.71
CA ALA A 127 9.67 7.79 1.11
C ALA A 127 9.96 6.73 0.04
N MET A 128 8.93 6.32 -0.72
CA MET A 128 9.05 5.37 -1.82
C MET A 128 9.61 6.03 -3.08
N GLY A 129 9.24 7.28 -3.36
CA GLY A 129 9.71 8.03 -4.53
C GLY A 129 11.21 8.22 -4.55
N ASP A 130 11.80 8.65 -3.42
CA ASP A 130 13.24 8.84 -3.29
C ASP A 130 14.00 7.53 -3.56
N ALA A 131 13.56 6.43 -2.92
CA ALA A 131 14.18 5.12 -3.12
C ALA A 131 14.05 4.64 -4.57
N ARG A 132 12.88 4.81 -5.20
CA ARG A 132 12.65 4.42 -6.60
C ARG A 132 13.56 5.18 -7.56
N ALA A 133 13.74 6.48 -7.35
CA ALA A 133 14.61 7.29 -8.20
C ALA A 133 16.05 6.77 -8.17
N ASP A 134 16.59 6.51 -6.98
CA ASP A 134 17.95 5.97 -6.81
C ASP A 134 18.10 4.59 -7.46
N ILE A 135 17.12 3.69 -7.24
CA ILE A 135 17.11 2.33 -7.81
C ILE A 135 17.10 2.36 -9.34
N VAL A 136 16.22 3.17 -9.93
CA VAL A 136 16.10 3.29 -11.39
C VAL A 136 17.36 3.92 -11.97
N ALA A 137 17.91 4.95 -11.33
CA ALA A 137 19.15 5.59 -11.78
C ALA A 137 20.33 4.62 -11.76
N GLU A 138 20.39 3.74 -10.76
CA GLU A 138 21.40 2.68 -10.68
C GLU A 138 21.20 1.62 -11.79
N ILE A 139 19.98 1.08 -11.91
CA ILE A 139 19.69 -0.02 -12.85
C ILE A 139 19.79 0.44 -14.31
N MET A 140 19.27 1.62 -14.64
CA MET A 140 19.21 2.12 -16.01
C MET A 140 20.48 2.85 -16.45
N LYS A 141 21.53 2.85 -15.62
CA LYS A 141 22.79 3.53 -15.92
C LYS A 141 23.39 3.01 -17.22
N GLY A 142 23.61 3.92 -18.18
CA GLY A 142 24.19 3.60 -19.48
C GLY A 142 23.21 2.97 -20.48
N VAL A 143 21.94 2.77 -20.10
CA VAL A 143 20.91 2.29 -21.03
C VAL A 143 20.54 3.38 -22.03
N VAL A 144 20.55 3.03 -23.30
CA VAL A 144 20.16 3.91 -24.41
C VAL A 144 18.70 3.67 -24.74
N PHE A 145 17.85 4.68 -24.51
CA PHE A 145 16.41 4.57 -24.72
C PHE A 145 16.04 4.02 -26.10
N ALA A 146 16.66 4.52 -27.17
CA ALA A 146 16.37 4.10 -28.55
C ALA A 146 16.69 2.62 -28.85
N LYS A 147 17.53 1.97 -28.03
CA LYS A 147 17.81 0.53 -28.12
C LYS A 147 16.89 -0.29 -27.21
N ALA A 148 16.43 0.31 -26.11
CA ALA A 148 15.74 -0.37 -25.02
C ALA A 148 14.21 -0.29 -25.11
N ASP A 149 13.65 0.77 -25.69
CA ASP A 149 12.22 1.13 -25.66
C ASP A 149 11.28 -0.02 -26.03
N LYS A 150 11.63 -0.87 -27.00
CA LYS A 150 10.83 -2.05 -27.36
C LYS A 150 11.34 -3.35 -26.77
N VAL A 151 12.67 -3.52 -26.74
CA VAL A 151 13.29 -4.80 -26.37
C VAL A 151 13.16 -5.06 -24.87
N LEU A 152 13.40 -4.05 -24.03
CA LEU A 152 13.42 -4.20 -22.59
C LEU A 152 12.01 -4.50 -22.03
N PRO A 153 10.93 -3.75 -22.34
CA PRO A 153 9.58 -4.12 -21.92
C PRO A 153 9.17 -5.52 -22.37
N SER A 154 9.44 -5.86 -23.63
CA SER A 154 9.07 -7.16 -24.19
C SER A 154 9.77 -8.32 -23.47
N TYR A 155 11.06 -8.16 -23.17
CA TYR A 155 11.82 -9.15 -22.44
C TYR A 155 11.32 -9.29 -20.99
N CYS A 156 11.06 -8.16 -20.32
CA CYS A 156 10.51 -8.15 -18.97
C CYS A 156 9.15 -8.89 -18.90
N PHE A 157 8.24 -8.62 -19.84
CA PHE A 157 6.93 -9.30 -19.87
C PHE A 157 7.04 -10.78 -20.21
N ALA A 158 7.99 -11.18 -21.06
CA ALA A 158 8.22 -12.59 -21.37
C ALA A 158 8.76 -13.39 -20.17
N LEU A 159 9.44 -12.73 -19.22
CA LEU A 159 9.92 -13.35 -17.97
C LEU A 159 8.82 -13.45 -16.90
N MET A 160 7.74 -12.68 -17.02
CA MET A 160 6.65 -12.64 -16.06
C MET A 160 5.57 -13.69 -16.35
N GLN A 161 5.00 -14.29 -15.31
CA GLN A 161 3.95 -15.32 -15.46
C GLN A 161 2.53 -14.75 -15.41
N ASN A 162 2.33 -13.55 -14.83
CA ASN A 162 1.00 -13.02 -14.48
C ASN A 162 0.75 -11.57 -14.92
N VAL A 163 1.48 -11.05 -15.93
CA VAL A 163 1.21 -9.70 -16.43
C VAL A 163 -0.01 -9.72 -17.36
N THR A 164 -1.00 -8.92 -17.02
CA THR A 164 -2.26 -8.80 -17.77
C THR A 164 -2.06 -8.06 -19.10
N PRO A 165 -2.90 -8.34 -20.13
CA PRO A 165 -2.87 -7.57 -21.37
C PRO A 165 -3.08 -6.06 -21.16
N GLU A 166 -3.87 -5.68 -20.16
CA GLU A 166 -4.11 -4.29 -19.78
C GLU A 166 -2.83 -3.60 -19.28
N GLU A 167 -2.04 -4.26 -18.43
CA GLU A 167 -0.75 -3.74 -17.97
C GLU A 167 0.25 -3.60 -19.12
N GLN A 168 0.34 -4.60 -20.01
CA GLN A 168 1.22 -4.53 -21.19
C GLN A 168 0.84 -3.37 -22.12
N SER A 169 -0.46 -3.20 -22.36
CA SER A 169 -0.99 -2.11 -23.18
C SER A 169 -0.72 -0.73 -22.56
N SER A 170 -0.95 -0.60 -21.24
CA SER A 170 -0.68 0.62 -20.49
C SER A 170 0.79 1.04 -20.57
N VAL A 171 1.72 0.10 -20.36
CA VAL A 171 3.15 0.35 -20.51
C VAL A 171 3.50 0.70 -21.95
N GLY A 172 2.97 -0.03 -22.94
CA GLY A 172 3.20 0.25 -24.35
C GLY A 172 2.84 1.68 -24.74
N MET A 173 1.66 2.16 -24.33
CA MET A 173 1.22 3.53 -24.57
C MET A 173 2.13 4.57 -23.90
N GLN A 174 2.59 4.33 -22.67
CA GLN A 174 3.51 5.24 -21.98
C GLN A 174 4.86 5.32 -22.69
N VAL A 175 5.40 4.18 -23.12
CA VAL A 175 6.67 4.14 -23.85
C VAL A 175 6.56 4.82 -25.22
N ASP A 176 5.45 4.62 -25.93
CA ASP A 176 5.21 5.32 -27.20
C ASP A 176 5.11 6.83 -27.01
N ALA A 177 4.46 7.29 -25.93
CA ALA A 177 4.41 8.70 -25.57
C ALA A 177 5.82 9.27 -25.27
N LEU A 178 6.65 8.54 -24.52
CA LEU A 178 8.04 8.92 -24.24
C LEU A 178 8.89 8.97 -25.52
N ALA A 179 8.67 8.03 -26.45
CA ALA A 179 9.38 7.99 -27.72
C ALA A 179 9.04 9.21 -28.59
N ALA A 180 7.76 9.59 -28.64
CA ALA A 180 7.26 10.73 -29.40
C ALA A 180 7.62 12.10 -28.79
N ASP A 181 7.90 12.16 -27.49
CA ASP A 181 8.27 13.40 -26.79
C ASP A 181 9.60 13.96 -27.32
N THR A 182 9.68 15.25 -27.62
CA THR A 182 10.91 15.91 -28.10
C THR A 182 11.55 16.83 -27.06
N GLN A 183 10.94 16.96 -25.89
CA GLN A 183 11.40 17.82 -24.80
C GLN A 183 12.38 17.10 -23.87
N PHE A 184 12.23 15.78 -23.70
CA PHE A 184 13.14 14.98 -22.88
C PHE A 184 14.39 14.54 -23.65
N ASP A 185 15.54 14.64 -23.00
CA ASP A 185 16.77 14.02 -23.49
C ASP A 185 16.72 12.49 -23.38
N ALA A 186 17.66 11.82 -24.03
CA ALA A 186 17.69 10.36 -24.10
C ALA A 186 17.89 9.68 -22.73
N GLU A 187 18.61 10.33 -21.82
CA GLU A 187 18.90 9.79 -20.48
C GLU A 187 17.66 9.84 -19.59
N VAL A 188 16.95 10.97 -19.59
CA VAL A 188 15.66 11.13 -18.91
C VAL A 188 14.63 10.14 -19.45
N LYS A 189 14.59 9.92 -20.77
CA LYS A 189 13.71 8.89 -21.36
C LYS A 189 14.07 7.48 -20.88
N SER A 190 15.35 7.14 -20.77
CA SER A 190 15.80 5.86 -20.21
C SER A 190 15.36 5.70 -18.74
N LEU A 191 15.50 6.74 -17.92
CA LEU A 191 15.04 6.71 -16.54
C LEU A 191 13.52 6.53 -16.45
N LEU A 192 12.75 7.27 -17.25
CA LEU A 192 11.29 7.16 -17.26
C LEU A 192 10.83 5.78 -17.75
N LEU A 193 11.49 5.21 -18.76
CA LEU A 193 11.28 3.82 -19.18
C LEU A 193 11.51 2.84 -18.02
N GLY A 194 12.63 2.99 -17.31
CA GLY A 194 12.95 2.17 -16.16
C GLY A 194 11.91 2.29 -15.04
N LEU A 195 11.43 3.49 -14.76
CA LEU A 195 10.40 3.74 -13.75
C LEU A 195 9.06 3.10 -14.14
N THR A 196 8.64 3.26 -15.41
CA THR A 196 7.42 2.62 -15.92
C THR A 196 7.48 1.10 -15.79
N LEU A 197 8.63 0.49 -16.09
CA LEU A 197 8.81 -0.96 -15.95
C LEU A 197 8.91 -1.40 -14.49
N LEU A 198 9.63 -0.64 -13.65
CA LEU A 198 9.79 -0.94 -12.22
C LEU A 198 8.43 -1.11 -11.53
N ASN A 199 7.42 -0.31 -11.93
CA ASN A 199 6.07 -0.38 -11.37
C ASN A 199 5.36 -1.70 -11.64
N VAL A 200 5.67 -2.37 -12.75
CA VAL A 200 4.97 -3.59 -13.19
C VAL A 200 5.76 -4.85 -12.85
N VAL A 201 7.08 -4.83 -13.08
CA VAL A 201 7.91 -6.04 -12.96
C VAL A 201 8.78 -6.09 -11.71
N GLY A 202 8.90 -4.96 -11.00
CA GLY A 202 9.70 -4.86 -9.78
C GLY A 202 11.21 -4.78 -10.02
N GLU A 203 11.92 -4.44 -8.94
CA GLU A 203 13.35 -4.10 -8.95
C GLU A 203 14.24 -5.26 -9.43
N GLY A 204 14.04 -6.45 -8.87
CA GLY A 204 14.89 -7.61 -9.15
C GLY A 204 14.82 -8.07 -10.61
N LEU A 205 13.62 -8.06 -11.19
CA LEU A 205 13.44 -8.47 -12.59
C LEU A 205 13.99 -7.41 -13.53
N LEU A 206 13.71 -6.12 -13.29
CA LEU A 206 14.23 -5.04 -14.12
C LEU A 206 15.77 -5.06 -14.14
N ARG A 207 16.41 -5.22 -12.98
CA ARG A 207 17.87 -5.33 -12.86
C ARG A 207 18.41 -6.50 -13.70
N THR A 208 17.84 -7.68 -13.49
CA THR A 208 18.24 -8.90 -14.24
C THR A 208 18.03 -8.72 -15.75
N ALA A 209 16.96 -8.05 -16.16
CA ALA A 209 16.65 -7.80 -17.57
C ALA A 209 17.66 -6.86 -18.23
N VAL A 210 18.05 -5.77 -17.54
CA VAL A 210 19.08 -4.85 -18.02
C VAL A 210 20.44 -5.54 -18.09
N GLU A 211 20.81 -6.32 -17.08
CA GLU A 211 22.06 -7.10 -17.08
C GLU A 211 22.11 -8.11 -18.24
N ASN A 212 21.04 -8.85 -18.48
CA ASN A 212 20.99 -9.83 -19.58
C ASN A 212 21.03 -9.19 -20.97
N LEU A 213 20.55 -7.95 -21.10
CA LEU A 213 20.48 -7.23 -22.37
C LEU A 213 21.61 -6.19 -22.53
N HIS A 214 22.55 -6.12 -21.59
CA HIS A 214 23.54 -5.05 -21.48
C HIS A 214 24.21 -4.73 -22.82
N ASP A 215 24.80 -5.73 -23.49
CA ASP A 215 25.50 -5.58 -24.78
C ASP A 215 24.60 -5.07 -25.93
N ARG A 216 23.27 -5.16 -25.78
CA ARG A 216 22.28 -4.77 -26.79
C ARG A 216 21.66 -3.42 -26.54
N ILE A 217 21.59 -2.97 -25.28
CA ILE A 217 20.86 -1.76 -24.89
C ILE A 217 21.74 -0.68 -24.27
N CYS A 218 22.97 -1.00 -23.88
CA CYS A 218 23.94 -0.03 -23.37
C CYS A 218 24.95 0.41 -24.44
N ASP A 219 25.63 1.52 -24.16
CA ASP A 219 26.81 2.02 -24.90
C ASP A 219 28.08 1.93 -24.03
#